data_AF-D1JBF7-F1
#
_entry.id   AF-D1JBF7-F1
#
_cell.length_a   1.000
_cell.length_b   1.000
_cell.length_c   1.000
_cell.angle_alpha   90.00
_cell.angle_beta   90.00
_cell.angle_gamma   90.00
#
_symmetry.space_group_name_H-M   'P 1'
#
loop_
_entity.id
_entity.type
_entity.pdbx_description
1 polymer ?
#
loop_
_entity_poly.entity_id
_entity_poly.type
_entity_poly.pdbx_seq_one_letter_code
_entity_poly.pdbx_strand_id
1 'polypeptide(L)'
;MNLKESVSNAIMDKRTLIAIFVIAILWRLAISLDGQIALWESMCSGIALFIMGWSIFAYIYSMSRELKGWLRLCKIYQWIAISVTAINTYVIVYYGMRWYRLAGVKGVVEAVVPLDFLYRDIRYIVLVLFYCAVIWLTKYLMEMHRDYLLVVKGEQQV
;
A
#
# COMPACT_ATOMS: atom_id res chain seq x y z
N MET A 1 -5.98 21.81 -14.53
CA MET A 1 -5.58 20.51 -13.94
C MET A 1 -4.58 20.78 -12.82
N ASN A 2 -4.88 20.34 -11.61
CA ASN A 2 -4.03 20.58 -10.45
C ASN A 2 -2.86 19.57 -10.45
N LEU A 3 -1.63 19.99 -10.10
CA LEU A 3 -0.44 19.13 -10.11
C LEU A 3 -0.64 17.84 -9.30
N LYS A 4 -1.41 17.94 -8.21
CA LYS A 4 -1.80 16.83 -7.33
C LYS A 4 -2.66 15.77 -8.03
N GLU A 5 -3.57 16.18 -8.92
CA GLU A 5 -4.40 15.29 -9.74
C GLU A 5 -3.57 14.55 -10.78
N SER A 6 -2.62 15.25 -11.41
CA SER A 6 -1.74 14.66 -12.42
C SER A 6 -0.81 13.60 -11.81
N VAL A 7 -0.24 13.88 -10.63
CA VAL A 7 0.63 12.94 -9.91
C VAL A 7 -0.18 11.74 -9.41
N SER A 8 -1.39 11.95 -8.88
CA SER A 8 -2.28 10.85 -8.47
C SER A 8 -2.62 9.94 -9.64
N ASN A 9 -2.99 10.51 -10.80
CA ASN A 9 -3.31 9.73 -11.99
C ASN A 9 -2.09 8.95 -12.53
N ALA A 10 -0.90 9.54 -12.49
CA ALA A 10 0.33 8.87 -12.92
C ALA A 10 0.71 7.69 -12.01
N ILE A 11 0.56 7.84 -10.69
CA ILE A 11 0.79 6.75 -9.72
C ILE A 11 -0.23 5.62 -9.91
N MET A 12 -1.45 5.97 -10.30
CA MET A 12 -2.55 5.03 -10.54
C MET A 12 -2.49 4.32 -11.91
N ASP A 13 -1.49 4.55 -12.75
CA ASP A 13 -1.33 3.81 -14.00
C ASP A 13 -0.91 2.35 -13.71
N LYS A 14 -1.50 1.40 -14.46
CA LYS A 14 -1.11 -0.02 -14.44
C LYS A 14 0.39 -0.19 -14.60
N ARG A 15 0.99 0.60 -15.51
CA ARG A 15 2.42 0.54 -15.82
C ARG A 15 3.26 0.97 -14.61
N THR A 16 2.83 2.01 -13.89
CA THR A 16 3.50 2.50 -12.68
C THR A 16 3.40 1.48 -11.55
N LEU A 17 2.24 0.84 -11.35
CA LEU A 17 2.09 -0.21 -10.34
C LEU A 17 2.97 -1.43 -10.62
N ILE A 18 3.05 -1.87 -11.89
CA ILE A 18 3.97 -2.93 -12.30
C ILE A 18 5.42 -2.51 -12.05
N ALA A 19 5.79 -1.27 -12.39
CA ALA A 19 7.13 -0.76 -12.14
C ALA A 19 7.47 -0.75 -10.65
N ILE A 20 6.57 -0.26 -9.79
CA ILE A 20 6.73 -0.28 -8.33
C ILE A 20 6.94 -1.71 -7.83
N PHE A 21 6.14 -2.67 -8.31
CA PHE A 21 6.25 -4.06 -7.91
C PHE A 21 7.59 -4.70 -8.35
N VAL A 22 8.03 -4.46 -9.59
CA VAL A 22 9.32 -4.94 -10.10
C VAL A 22 10.48 -4.32 -9.32
N ILE A 23 10.44 -3.01 -9.07
CA ILE A 23 11.45 -2.31 -8.27
C ILE A 23 11.51 -2.88 -6.85
N ALA A 24 10.36 -3.19 -6.24
CA ALA A 24 10.31 -3.79 -4.92
C ALA A 24 10.96 -5.19 -4.88
N ILE A 25 10.76 -6.02 -5.91
CA ILE A 25 11.42 -7.32 -6.04
C ILE A 25 12.93 -7.13 -6.23
N LEU A 26 13.35 -6.25 -7.13
CA LEU A 26 14.77 -5.98 -7.39
C LEU A 26 15.49 -5.44 -6.16
N TRP A 27 14.86 -4.51 -5.43
CA TRP A 27 15.36 -4.00 -4.15
C TRP A 27 15.55 -5.13 -3.15
N ARG A 28 14.59 -6.04 -3.05
CA ARG A 28 14.68 -7.20 -2.15
C ARG A 28 15.77 -8.17 -2.55
N LEU A 29 15.91 -8.46 -3.82
CA LEU A 29 16.99 -9.31 -4.32
C LEU A 29 18.34 -8.69 -3.98
N ALA A 30 18.52 -7.39 -4.23
CA ALA A 30 19.77 -6.68 -3.98
C ALA A 30 20.21 -6.73 -2.49
N ILE A 31 19.32 -6.40 -1.56
CA ILE A 31 19.64 -6.40 -0.11
C ILE A 31 19.71 -7.82 0.50
N SER A 32 19.29 -8.84 -0.25
CA SER A 32 19.27 -10.24 0.19
C SER A 32 20.54 -10.99 -0.26
N LEU A 33 21.35 -10.42 -1.18
CA LEU A 33 22.58 -11.02 -1.68
C LEU A 33 23.61 -11.33 -0.58
N ASP A 34 23.74 -10.43 0.39
CA ASP A 34 24.77 -10.54 1.45
C ASP A 34 24.33 -11.42 2.62
N GLY A 35 23.09 -11.96 2.60
CA GLY A 35 22.53 -12.82 3.65
C GLY A 35 22.25 -12.12 4.99
N GLN A 36 22.77 -10.90 5.18
CA GLN A 36 22.61 -10.05 6.35
C GLN A 36 21.93 -8.76 5.90
N ILE A 37 20.82 -8.37 6.54
CA ILE A 37 20.21 -7.06 6.29
C ILE A 37 20.69 -6.10 7.36
N ALA A 38 21.38 -5.05 6.93
CA ALA A 38 21.79 -3.96 7.77
C ALA A 38 20.58 -3.20 8.33
N LEU A 39 20.77 -2.57 9.49
CA LEU A 39 19.75 -1.73 10.14
C LEU A 39 19.20 -0.69 9.15
N TRP A 40 20.08 -0.03 8.40
CA TRP A 40 19.71 1.01 7.45
C TRP A 40 18.86 0.50 6.27
N GLU A 41 19.16 -0.68 5.72
CA GLU A 41 18.38 -1.30 4.65
C GLU A 41 16.96 -1.69 5.12
N SER A 42 16.87 -2.17 6.37
CA SER A 42 15.61 -2.44 7.04
C SER A 42 14.81 -1.16 7.31
N MET A 43 15.48 -0.07 7.71
CA MET A 43 14.86 1.25 7.89
C MET A 43 14.31 1.79 6.58
N CYS A 44 15.12 1.80 5.51
CA CYS A 44 14.70 2.26 4.19
C CYS A 44 13.46 1.51 3.70
N SER A 45 13.46 0.18 3.83
CA SER A 45 12.33 -0.67 3.45
C SER A 45 11.06 -0.39 4.29
N GLY A 46 11.21 -0.23 5.60
CA GLY A 46 10.09 0.07 6.50
C GLY A 46 9.50 1.45 6.25
N ILE A 47 10.35 2.47 6.07
CA ILE A 47 9.94 3.84 5.75
C ILE A 47 9.19 3.88 4.41
N ALA A 48 9.69 3.16 3.39
CA ALA A 48 9.02 3.08 2.09
C ALA A 48 7.60 2.49 2.20
N LEU A 49 7.42 1.39 2.95
CA LEU A 49 6.10 0.80 3.20
C LEU A 49 5.20 1.72 4.01
N PHE A 50 5.76 2.40 5.01
CA PHE A 50 5.03 3.37 5.83
C PHE A 50 4.48 4.51 4.95
N ILE A 51 5.33 5.14 4.15
CA ILE A 51 4.92 6.23 3.24
C ILE A 51 3.86 5.74 2.26
N MET A 52 4.07 4.58 1.63
CA MET A 52 3.12 4.00 0.67
C MET A 52 1.76 3.71 1.33
N GLY A 53 1.76 3.02 2.47
CA GLY A 53 0.54 2.64 3.18
C GLY A 53 -0.28 3.83 3.67
N TRP A 54 0.36 4.85 4.22
CA TRP A 54 -0.34 6.06 4.68
C TRP A 54 -0.81 6.94 3.52
N SER A 55 -0.07 6.99 2.42
CA SER A 55 -0.49 7.69 1.20
C SER A 55 -1.76 7.06 0.62
N ILE A 56 -1.84 5.73 0.59
CA ILE A 56 -3.03 4.99 0.14
C ILE A 56 -4.21 5.25 1.08
N PHE A 57 -3.99 5.23 2.39
CA PHE A 57 -5.04 5.55 3.36
C PHE A 57 -5.60 6.97 3.15
N ALA A 58 -4.72 7.96 2.99
CA ALA A 58 -5.12 9.34 2.71
C ALA A 58 -5.90 9.46 1.40
N TYR A 59 -5.48 8.72 0.36
CA TYR A 59 -6.18 8.67 -0.93
C TYR A 59 -7.60 8.09 -0.79
N ILE A 60 -7.75 6.93 -0.15
CA ILE A 60 -9.05 6.29 0.11
C ILE A 60 -9.96 7.20 0.92
N TYR A 61 -9.42 7.86 1.94
CA TYR A 61 -10.17 8.80 2.78
C TYR A 61 -10.65 10.02 1.98
N SER A 62 -9.80 10.59 1.14
CA SER A 62 -10.19 11.69 0.23
C SER A 62 -11.31 11.24 -0.71
N MET A 63 -11.16 10.06 -1.31
CA MET A 63 -12.15 9.49 -2.23
C MET A 63 -13.50 9.25 -1.55
N SER A 64 -13.51 8.70 -0.34
CA SER A 64 -14.75 8.50 0.44
C SER A 64 -15.52 9.80 0.68
N ARG A 65 -14.85 10.96 0.71
CA ARG A 65 -15.52 12.27 0.86
C ARG A 65 -16.16 12.78 -0.43
N GLU A 66 -15.63 12.39 -1.58
CA GLU A 66 -16.16 12.77 -2.90
C GLU A 66 -17.41 11.95 -3.26
N LEU A 67 -17.50 10.69 -2.79
CA LEU A 67 -18.61 9.76 -3.08
C LEU A 67 -19.88 9.95 -2.22
N LYS A 68 -20.08 11.09 -1.57
CA LYS A 68 -21.17 11.35 -0.59
C LYS A 68 -22.61 11.00 -1.03
N GLY A 69 -22.87 10.83 -2.33
CA GLY A 69 -24.18 10.46 -2.88
C GLY A 69 -24.51 8.97 -2.89
N TRP A 70 -23.52 8.06 -2.76
CA TRP A 70 -23.77 6.62 -2.96
C TRP A 70 -23.32 5.77 -1.76
N LEU A 71 -24.24 5.57 -0.81
CA LEU A 71 -24.03 4.91 0.47
C LEU A 71 -23.33 3.55 0.36
N ARG A 72 -23.63 2.77 -0.69
CA ARG A 72 -23.04 1.43 -0.88
C ARG A 72 -21.55 1.50 -1.19
N LEU A 73 -21.12 2.41 -2.06
CA LEU A 73 -19.70 2.59 -2.35
C LEU A 73 -18.95 3.23 -1.19
N CYS A 74 -19.52 4.22 -0.50
CA CYS A 74 -18.93 4.76 0.73
C CYS A 74 -18.62 3.66 1.74
N LYS A 75 -19.55 2.70 1.94
CA LYS A 75 -19.33 1.56 2.82
C LYS A 75 -18.18 0.66 2.35
N ILE A 76 -18.05 0.40 1.05
CA ILE A 76 -16.92 -0.37 0.48
C ILE A 76 -15.60 0.35 0.73
N TYR A 77 -15.51 1.65 0.43
CA TYR A 77 -14.31 2.46 0.68
C TYR A 77 -13.93 2.48 2.16
N GLN A 78 -14.92 2.53 3.07
CA GLN A 78 -14.68 2.45 4.51
C GLN A 78 -14.11 1.09 4.94
N TRP A 79 -14.61 -0.02 4.40
CA TRP A 79 -14.05 -1.36 4.66
C TRP A 79 -12.62 -1.50 4.12
N ILE A 80 -12.33 -0.94 2.95
CA ILE A 80 -10.97 -0.90 2.40
C ILE A 80 -10.07 -0.05 3.31
N ALA A 81 -10.54 1.11 3.77
CA ALA A 81 -9.78 1.98 4.67
C ALA A 81 -9.44 1.26 5.99
N ILE A 82 -10.41 0.57 6.60
CA ILE A 82 -10.19 -0.24 7.82
C ILE A 82 -9.13 -1.32 7.57
N SER A 83 -9.22 -2.01 6.43
CA SER A 83 -8.26 -3.06 6.05
C SER A 83 -6.84 -2.49 5.88
N VAL A 84 -6.71 -1.36 5.18
CA VAL A 84 -5.42 -0.66 5.01
C VAL A 84 -4.86 -0.19 6.35
N THR A 85 -5.69 0.34 7.25
CA THR A 85 -5.26 0.75 8.59
C THR A 85 -4.73 -0.42 9.40
N ALA A 86 -5.41 -1.58 9.36
CA ALA A 86 -4.95 -2.78 10.06
C ALA A 86 -3.57 -3.23 9.55
N ILE A 87 -3.37 -3.22 8.24
CA ILE A 87 -2.08 -3.56 7.63
C ILE A 87 -1.01 -2.51 7.95
N ASN A 88 -1.33 -1.22 7.93
CA ASN A 88 -0.38 -0.16 8.30
C ASN A 88 0.07 -0.30 9.77
N THR A 89 -0.85 -0.60 10.68
CA THR A 89 -0.52 -0.89 12.08
C THR A 89 0.41 -2.10 12.20
N TYR A 90 0.13 -3.17 11.45
CA TYR A 90 1.03 -4.33 11.38
C TYR A 90 2.43 -3.94 10.90
N VAL A 91 2.56 -3.12 9.86
CA VAL A 91 3.85 -2.63 9.34
C VAL A 91 4.62 -1.87 10.41
N ILE A 92 3.96 -0.96 11.14
CA ILE A 92 4.58 -0.18 12.22
C ILE A 92 5.10 -1.10 13.32
N VAL A 93 4.27 -2.02 13.80
CA VAL A 93 4.64 -2.93 14.89
C VAL A 93 5.79 -3.84 14.46
N TYR A 94 5.71 -4.43 13.26
CA TYR A 94 6.74 -5.32 12.75
C TYR A 94 8.09 -4.61 12.55
N TYR A 95 8.11 -3.50 11.81
CA TYR A 95 9.36 -2.79 11.55
C TYR A 95 9.91 -2.12 12.82
N GLY A 96 9.04 -1.64 13.71
CA GLY A 96 9.43 -1.12 15.02
C GLY A 96 10.18 -2.16 15.84
N MET A 97 9.58 -3.34 16.08
CA MET A 97 10.24 -4.44 16.80
C MET A 97 11.58 -4.81 16.15
N ARG A 98 11.62 -4.86 14.82
CA ARG A 98 12.82 -5.22 14.09
C ARG A 98 13.93 -4.18 14.20
N TRP A 99 13.60 -2.89 14.14
CA TRP A 99 14.59 -1.83 14.34
C TRP A 99 15.16 -1.88 15.76
N TYR A 100 14.33 -2.15 16.77
CA TYR A 100 14.81 -2.37 18.15
C TYR A 100 15.76 -3.57 18.27
N ARG A 101 15.44 -4.69 17.61
CA ARG A 101 16.33 -5.87 17.56
C ARG A 101 17.67 -5.53 16.89
N LEU A 102 17.63 -4.90 15.72
CA LEU A 102 18.84 -4.53 14.96
C LEU A 102 19.68 -3.46 15.66
N ALA A 103 19.06 -2.60 16.48
CA ALA A 103 19.75 -1.63 17.33
C ALA A 103 20.41 -2.26 18.58
N GLY A 104 20.32 -3.59 18.75
CA GLY A 104 21.00 -4.31 19.84
C GLY A 104 20.27 -4.30 21.17
N VAL A 105 18.97 -3.96 21.20
CA VAL A 105 18.17 -4.02 22.43
C VAL A 105 17.93 -5.47 22.83
N LYS A 106 18.57 -5.91 23.94
CA LYS A 106 18.44 -7.27 24.48
C LYS A 106 17.01 -7.54 24.95
N GLY A 107 16.43 -8.67 24.53
CA GLY A 107 15.09 -9.12 24.96
C GLY A 107 14.01 -9.14 23.86
N VAL A 108 14.29 -8.59 22.67
CA VAL A 108 13.37 -8.65 21.53
C VAL A 108 13.67 -9.90 20.70
N VAL A 109 12.93 -10.98 20.95
CA VAL A 109 13.04 -12.23 20.20
C VAL A 109 11.96 -12.25 19.11
N GLU A 110 12.34 -12.31 17.83
CA GLU A 110 11.38 -12.64 16.76
C GLU A 110 11.01 -14.13 16.90
N ALA A 111 9.72 -14.44 16.93
CA ALA A 111 9.22 -15.77 17.31
C ALA A 111 9.56 -16.92 16.33
N VAL A 112 10.28 -16.68 15.23
CA VAL A 112 10.43 -17.66 14.12
C VAL A 112 11.86 -17.68 13.55
N VAL A 113 12.83 -18.08 14.38
CA VAL A 113 14.27 -17.83 14.19
C VAL A 113 14.97 -18.57 13.01
N PRO A 114 14.57 -19.74 12.48
CA PRO A 114 15.36 -20.39 11.40
C PRO A 114 14.93 -19.98 9.97
N LEU A 115 13.69 -19.53 9.77
CA LEU A 115 13.10 -19.25 8.44
C LEU A 115 12.81 -17.76 8.21
N ASP A 116 13.23 -16.92 9.16
CA ASP A 116 13.00 -15.46 9.16
C ASP A 116 13.54 -14.78 7.91
N PHE A 117 14.60 -15.30 7.27
CA PHE A 117 15.18 -14.68 6.07
C PHE A 117 14.21 -14.70 4.87
N LEU A 118 13.66 -15.87 4.53
CA LEU A 118 12.75 -16.04 3.40
C LEU A 118 11.38 -15.39 3.66
N TYR A 119 10.84 -15.62 4.86
CA TYR A 119 9.54 -15.07 5.27
C TYR A 119 9.51 -13.55 5.27
N ARG A 120 10.65 -12.91 5.48
CA ARG A 120 10.81 -11.46 5.54
C ARG A 120 10.80 -10.80 4.18
N ASP A 121 11.47 -11.38 3.20
CA ASP A 121 11.45 -10.85 1.84
C ASP A 121 10.10 -11.11 1.19
N ILE A 122 9.53 -12.31 1.39
CA ILE A 122 8.15 -12.62 1.00
C ILE A 122 7.17 -11.63 1.63
N ARG A 123 7.26 -11.36 2.93
CA ARG A 123 6.37 -10.42 3.62
C ARG A 123 6.42 -9.03 3.02
N TYR A 124 7.60 -8.50 2.71
CA TYR A 124 7.71 -7.20 2.05
C TYR A 124 7.05 -7.20 0.68
N ILE A 125 7.34 -8.21 -0.15
CA ILE A 125 6.76 -8.33 -1.50
C ILE A 125 5.23 -8.45 -1.41
N VAL A 126 4.72 -9.25 -0.48
CA VAL A 126 3.27 -9.41 -0.24
C VAL A 126 2.63 -8.10 0.21
N LEU A 127 3.29 -7.31 1.06
CA LEU A 127 2.78 -5.99 1.47
C LEU A 127 2.74 -5.01 0.31
N VAL A 128 3.80 -4.95 -0.51
CA VAL A 128 3.81 -4.11 -1.72
C VAL A 128 2.71 -4.54 -2.70
N LEU A 129 2.55 -5.86 -2.90
CA LEU A 129 1.50 -6.41 -3.76
C LEU A 129 0.10 -6.06 -3.23
N PHE A 130 -0.11 -6.17 -1.92
CA PHE A 130 -1.36 -5.76 -1.27
C PHE A 130 -1.66 -4.28 -1.53
N TYR A 131 -0.68 -3.40 -1.33
CA TYR A 131 -0.84 -1.97 -1.58
C TYR A 131 -1.13 -1.67 -3.06
N CYS A 132 -0.44 -2.34 -3.98
CA CYS A 132 -0.70 -2.21 -5.42
C CYS A 132 -2.12 -2.69 -5.78
N ALA A 133 -2.57 -3.80 -5.19
CA ALA A 133 -3.91 -4.33 -5.41
C ALA A 133 -4.99 -3.39 -4.88
N VAL A 134 -4.77 -2.75 -3.73
CA VAL A 134 -5.69 -1.75 -3.18
C VAL A 134 -5.76 -0.50 -4.08
N ILE A 135 -4.63 0.00 -4.59
CA ILE A 135 -4.62 1.12 -5.55
C ILE A 135 -5.39 0.73 -6.82
N TRP A 136 -5.16 -0.48 -7.35
CA TRP A 136 -5.89 -0.99 -8.51
C TRP A 136 -7.40 -1.06 -8.25
N LEU A 137 -7.79 -1.66 -7.14
CA LEU A 137 -9.19 -1.84 -6.76
C LEU A 137 -9.91 -0.50 -6.60
N THR A 138 -9.29 0.44 -5.89
CA THR A 138 -9.87 1.78 -5.68
C THR A 138 -10.03 2.54 -6.99
N LYS A 139 -9.06 2.47 -7.89
CA LYS A 139 -9.20 3.04 -9.24
C LYS A 139 -10.38 2.44 -10.00
N TYR A 140 -10.45 1.11 -10.03
CA TYR A 140 -11.51 0.39 -10.74
C TYR A 140 -12.91 0.77 -10.22
N LEU A 141 -13.07 0.86 -8.89
CA LEU A 141 -14.32 1.30 -8.27
C LEU A 141 -14.69 2.74 -8.64
N MET A 142 -13.70 3.63 -8.75
CA MET A 142 -13.91 5.02 -9.15
C MET A 142 -14.36 5.12 -10.62
N GLU A 143 -13.71 4.37 -11.51
CA GLU A 143 -14.03 4.35 -12.94
C GLU A 143 -15.45 3.82 -13.17
N MET A 144 -15.80 2.70 -12.52
CA MET A 144 -17.17 2.18 -12.53
C MET A 144 -18.21 3.17 -12.01
N HIS A 145 -17.89 3.92 -10.95
CA HIS A 145 -18.80 4.94 -10.45
C HIS A 145 -19.00 6.08 -11.46
N ARG A 146 -17.91 6.52 -12.11
CA ARG A 146 -17.95 7.58 -13.13
C ARG A 146 -18.77 7.16 -14.34
N ASP A 147 -18.58 5.94 -14.84
CA ASP A 147 -19.31 5.41 -15.98
C ASP A 147 -20.81 5.29 -15.67
N TYR A 148 -21.16 4.80 -14.47
CA TYR A 148 -22.55 4.76 -14.02
C TYR A 148 -23.20 6.15 -13.99
N LEU A 149 -22.49 7.17 -13.47
CA LEU A 149 -22.99 8.54 -13.45
C LEU A 149 -23.17 9.13 -14.86
N LEU A 150 -22.31 8.78 -15.81
CA LEU A 150 -22.42 9.21 -17.21
C LEU A 150 -23.65 8.60 -17.88
N VAL A 151 -23.92 7.31 -17.67
CA VAL A 151 -25.11 6.62 -18.19
C VAL A 151 -26.38 7.26 -17.63
N VAL A 152 -26.47 7.43 -16.32
CA VAL A 152 -27.67 8.02 -15.67
C VAL A 152 -27.93 9.46 -16.14
N LYS A 153 -26.87 10.26 -16.34
CA LYS A 153 -27.02 11.62 -16.89
C LYS A 153 -27.42 11.62 -18.37
N GLY A 154 -26.93 10.65 -19.15
CA GLY A 154 -27.31 10.49 -20.55
C GLY A 154 -28.78 10.11 -20.73
N GLU A 155 -29.32 9.26 -19.84
CA GLU A 155 -30.75 8.89 -19.84
C GLU A 155 -31.68 10.03 -19.42
N GLN A 156 -31.21 11.03 -18.65
CA GLN A 156 -32.00 12.21 -18.28
C GLN A 156 -32.06 13.30 -19.38
N GLN A 157 -31.32 13.14 -20.48
CA GLN A 157 -31.31 14.10 -21.60
C GLN A 157 -32.08 13.61 -22.84
N VAL A 158 -32.78 12.47 -22.75
CA VAL A 158 -33.69 11.92 -23.77
C VAL A 158 -35.12 11.97 -23.25
#